data_AF-E4Z5W9-F1
#
_entry.id   AF-E4Z5W9-F1
#
_cell.length_a   1.000
_cell.length_b   1.000
_cell.length_c   1.000
_cell.angle_alpha   90.00
_cell.angle_beta   90.00
_cell.angle_gamma   90.00
#
_symmetry.space_group_name_H-M   'P 1'
#
loop_
_entity.id
_entity.type
_entity.pdbx_description
1 polymer ?
#
loop_
_entity_poly.entity_id
_entity_poly.type
_entity_poly.pdbx_seq_one_letter_code
_entity_poly.pdbx_strand_id
1 'polypeptide(L)'
;NVDAANDAYGEYFFNCEECLRKGFNFISLNHPPIKVVSTALLKCPAEETNSCGANNLSFKEFFLGSCCSNASKWTDTVNDSNEVIKIVENYYEETKEEFSKIFKIVTKKEENVLAAEEVLEHAQSHVLYCQKDLNDSINDVQRSKKALNEIRSTKKKAKERFDFLRRSVPVIKDEIDRSSCTICFKIYASDCQESAISCGHRFCLSCLMELEEKTCPTCQSAFTVEQIYKLI
;
A
#
# COMPACT_ATOMS: atom_id res chain seq x y z
N ASN A 1 -14.47 52.28 31.21
CA ASN A 1 -14.06 50.93 31.66
C ASN A 1 -13.70 50.16 30.39
N VAL A 2 -12.39 50.10 30.13
CA VAL A 2 -11.66 49.46 29.03
C VAL A 2 -11.95 49.97 27.60
N ASP A 3 -11.17 50.98 27.22
CA ASP A 3 -10.74 51.31 25.86
C ASP A 3 -9.62 50.35 25.39
N ALA A 4 -9.58 50.04 24.08
CA ALA A 4 -8.39 49.84 23.22
C ALA A 4 -8.87 49.22 21.88
N ALA A 5 -8.89 49.92 20.74
CA ALA A 5 -7.73 50.34 19.93
C ALA A 5 -6.81 49.16 19.57
N ASN A 6 -7.17 48.41 18.52
CA ASN A 6 -6.25 47.53 17.81
C ASN A 6 -5.68 48.30 16.60
N ASP A 7 -4.47 48.80 16.77
CA ASP A 7 -3.65 49.33 15.68
C ASP A 7 -3.19 48.19 14.78
N ALA A 8 -3.56 48.30 13.50
CA ALA A 8 -3.10 47.43 12.44
C ALA A 8 -1.67 47.84 12.00
N TYR A 9 -0.66 47.12 12.48
CA TYR A 9 0.63 47.05 11.81
C TYR A 9 0.58 45.94 10.76
N GLY A 10 0.22 46.32 9.53
CA GLY A 10 0.35 45.45 8.36
C GLY A 10 1.81 45.33 7.96
N GLU A 11 2.41 44.16 8.18
CA GLU A 11 3.69 43.79 7.57
C GLU A 11 3.47 43.55 6.07
N TYR A 12 3.99 44.45 5.23
CA TYR A 12 4.00 44.27 3.78
C TYR A 12 5.14 43.32 3.39
N PHE A 13 4.81 42.07 3.06
CA PHE A 13 5.72 41.13 2.41
C PHE A 13 5.74 41.40 0.90
N PHE A 14 6.87 41.87 0.37
CA PHE A 14 7.08 41.94 -1.07
C PHE A 14 7.56 40.58 -1.59
N ASN A 15 6.66 39.81 -2.20
CA ASN A 15 7.02 38.62 -2.97
C ASN A 15 7.25 39.02 -4.44
N CYS A 16 8.31 38.51 -5.08
CA CYS A 16 8.48 38.69 -6.52
C CYS A 16 7.39 37.90 -7.27
N GLU A 17 6.85 38.47 -8.35
CA GLU A 17 5.67 37.97 -9.08
C GLU A 17 5.86 36.55 -9.63
N GLU A 18 7.11 36.15 -9.87
CA GLU A 18 7.46 34.82 -10.38
C GLU A 18 7.30 33.71 -9.33
N CYS A 19 7.47 34.04 -8.04
CA CYS A 19 7.34 33.08 -6.94
C CYS A 19 5.88 32.76 -6.61
N LEU A 20 4.99 33.76 -6.71
CA LEU A 20 3.55 33.60 -6.50
C LEU A 20 2.90 32.66 -7.53
N ARG A 21 3.37 32.70 -8.79
CA ARG A 21 2.83 31.84 -9.87
C ARG A 21 3.19 30.36 -9.75
N LYS A 22 4.25 30.02 -9.02
CA LYS A 22 4.73 28.62 -8.90
C LYS A 22 4.15 27.85 -7.72
N GLY A 23 3.20 28.44 -6.96
CA GLY A 23 2.49 27.75 -5.88
C GLY A 23 3.37 27.36 -4.68
N PHE A 24 4.59 27.90 -4.59
CA PHE A 24 5.46 27.68 -3.44
C PHE A 24 4.95 28.49 -2.24
N ASN A 25 4.11 27.85 -1.42
CA ASN A 25 3.96 28.25 -0.02
C ASN A 25 5.25 27.90 0.71
N PHE A 26 6.26 28.76 0.61
CA PHE A 26 7.42 28.66 1.48
C PHE A 26 6.95 28.92 2.91
N ILE A 27 6.78 27.85 3.68
CA ILE A 27 7.01 27.90 5.11
C ILE A 27 8.47 28.32 5.25
N SER A 28 8.64 29.60 5.57
CA SER A 28 9.88 30.31 5.79
C SER A 28 10.92 29.48 6.55
N LEU A 29 11.94 28.99 5.85
CA LEU A 29 13.29 28.82 6.41
C LEU A 29 14.09 30.11 6.18
N ASN A 30 13.47 31.28 6.38
CA ASN A 30 14.22 32.37 7.00
C ASN A 30 14.39 31.95 8.45
N HIS A 31 15.48 31.26 8.77
CA HIS A 31 15.99 31.44 10.10
C HIS A 31 16.31 32.93 10.20
N PRO A 32 15.62 33.71 11.06
CA PRO A 32 16.11 35.05 11.36
C PRO A 32 17.57 34.89 11.77
N PRO A 33 18.47 35.85 11.46
CA PRO A 33 19.82 35.83 12.01
C PRO A 33 19.66 35.51 13.50
N ILE A 34 20.27 34.41 13.97
CA ILE A 34 20.17 33.99 15.36
C ILE A 34 20.66 35.19 16.14
N LYS A 35 19.72 35.98 16.63
CA LYS A 35 19.97 37.09 17.50
C LYS A 35 20.38 36.34 18.75
N VAL A 36 21.69 36.22 18.97
CA VAL A 36 22.23 35.75 20.24
C VAL A 36 21.85 36.85 21.23
N VAL A 37 20.59 36.84 21.64
CA VAL A 37 20.11 37.57 22.79
C VAL A 37 20.65 36.75 23.94
N SER A 38 21.90 36.99 24.30
CA SER A 38 22.36 36.51 25.60
C SER A 38 21.53 37.28 26.62
N THR A 39 20.43 36.69 27.05
CA THR A 39 19.66 37.12 28.23
C THR A 39 20.47 36.91 29.52
N ALA A 40 21.72 36.48 29.40
CA ALA A 40 22.69 36.45 30.48
C ALA A 40 22.89 37.87 31.02
N LEU A 41 22.14 38.18 32.06
CA LEU A 41 22.30 39.37 32.88
C LEU A 41 23.55 39.17 33.73
N LEU A 42 24.69 39.68 33.25
CA LEU A 42 25.95 39.59 33.97
C LEU A 42 25.96 40.63 35.10
N LYS A 43 26.23 40.15 36.31
CA LYS A 43 26.40 40.99 37.51
C LYS A 43 27.83 41.50 37.60
N CYS A 44 28.04 42.61 38.32
CA CYS A 44 29.35 43.12 38.66
C CYS A 44 30.25 42.00 39.22
N PRO A 45 31.48 41.81 38.70
CA PRO A 45 32.38 40.73 39.14
C PRO A 45 33.06 41.00 40.49
N ALA A 46 32.97 42.22 41.03
CA ALA A 46 33.49 42.52 42.36
C ALA A 46 32.69 41.78 43.45
N GLU A 47 33.35 41.39 44.54
CA GLU A 47 32.70 40.75 45.70
C GLU A 47 31.46 41.52 46.15
N GLU A 48 30.45 40.83 46.68
CA GLU A 48 29.14 41.42 47.03
C GLU A 48 29.25 42.66 47.92
N THR A 49 30.23 42.69 48.83
CA THR A 49 30.49 43.80 49.75
C THR A 49 31.07 45.06 49.08
N ASN A 50 31.60 44.93 47.85
CA ASN A 50 32.33 45.96 47.11
C ASN A 50 31.80 46.17 45.68
N SER A 51 30.68 45.54 45.31
CA SER A 51 30.07 45.65 43.99
C SER A 51 29.38 47.01 43.78
N CYS A 52 29.30 47.48 42.54
CA CYS A 52 28.52 48.68 42.20
C CYS A 52 27.02 48.40 41.98
N GLY A 53 26.56 47.16 42.22
CA GLY A 53 25.18 46.77 42.01
C GLY A 53 24.76 46.61 40.54
N ALA A 54 25.66 46.79 39.57
CA ALA A 54 25.35 46.56 38.16
C ALA A 54 24.96 45.09 37.93
N ASN A 55 23.82 44.87 37.29
CA ASN A 55 23.18 43.58 37.10
C ASN A 55 22.76 43.33 35.64
N ASN A 56 23.23 44.15 34.71
CA ASN A 56 22.94 44.05 33.29
C ASN A 56 24.15 44.48 32.45
N LEU A 57 25.32 43.90 32.77
CA LEU A 57 26.55 44.20 32.05
C LEU A 57 26.58 43.45 30.72
N SER A 58 27.07 44.12 29.68
CA SER A 58 27.47 43.41 28.47
C SER A 58 28.66 42.48 28.78
N PHE A 59 28.83 41.43 27.96
CA PHE A 59 29.96 40.50 28.11
C PHE A 59 31.31 41.23 28.19
N LYS A 60 31.49 42.27 27.37
CA LYS A 60 32.70 43.10 27.35
C LYS A 60 32.88 43.89 28.65
N GLU A 61 31.82 44.49 29.19
CA GLU A 61 31.90 45.26 30.44
C GLU A 61 32.15 44.38 31.66
N PHE A 62 31.54 43.18 31.68
CA PHE A 62 31.79 42.18 32.70
C PHE A 62 33.25 41.72 32.66
N PHE A 63 33.77 41.35 31.49
CA PHE A 63 35.14 40.84 31.35
C PHE A 63 36.22 41.89 31.62
N LEU A 64 35.99 43.14 31.19
CA LEU A 64 36.94 44.23 31.42
C LEU A 64 36.81 44.83 32.84
N GLY A 65 35.80 44.42 33.61
CA GLY A 65 35.52 45.01 34.92
C GLY A 65 35.26 46.51 34.82
N SER A 66 34.72 47.00 33.70
CA SER A 66 34.61 48.45 33.42
C SER A 66 33.45 49.12 34.17
N CYS A 67 32.64 48.35 34.90
CA CYS A 67 31.48 48.85 35.62
C CYS A 67 31.81 49.61 36.91
N CYS A 68 32.97 49.39 37.53
CA CYS A 68 33.47 50.17 38.66
C CYS A 68 34.96 49.88 38.95
N SER A 69 35.59 50.74 39.75
CA SER A 69 37.01 50.61 40.13
C SER A 69 37.33 49.30 40.87
N ASN A 70 36.41 48.76 41.66
CA ASN A 70 36.60 47.47 42.32
C ASN A 70 36.47 46.28 41.35
N ALA A 71 35.63 46.39 40.32
CA ALA A 71 35.53 45.39 39.27
C ALA A 71 36.77 45.42 38.37
N SER A 72 37.37 46.59 38.12
CA SER A 72 38.63 46.69 37.40
C SER A 72 39.80 46.07 38.17
N LYS A 73 39.74 46.00 39.51
CA LYS A 73 40.76 45.29 40.29
C LYS A 73 40.78 43.77 40.06
N TRP A 74 39.65 43.18 39.66
CA TRP A 74 39.60 41.78 39.25
C TRP A 74 40.49 41.53 38.02
N THR A 75 40.57 42.51 37.11
CA THR A 75 41.49 42.44 35.97
C THR A 75 42.93 42.85 36.34
N ASP A 76 43.12 43.66 37.39
CA ASP A 76 44.46 44.02 37.91
C ASP A 76 45.15 42.86 38.68
N THR A 77 44.41 41.97 39.35
CA THR A 77 45.02 40.81 40.02
C THR A 77 45.52 39.75 39.05
N VAL A 78 45.04 39.75 37.81
CA VAL A 78 45.60 38.94 36.74
C VAL A 78 46.67 39.77 36.03
N ASN A 79 47.85 39.85 36.63
CA ASN A 79 49.00 40.62 36.12
C ASN A 79 49.45 40.25 34.70
N ASP A 80 48.90 39.20 34.08
CA ASP A 80 49.11 38.85 32.70
C ASP A 80 47.77 38.73 31.98
N SER A 81 47.31 39.83 31.36
CA SER A 81 46.13 39.84 30.49
C SER A 81 46.18 38.76 29.41
N ASN A 82 47.38 38.31 29.02
CA ASN A 82 47.56 37.21 28.08
C ASN A 82 47.08 35.86 28.66
N GLU A 83 47.14 35.65 29.98
CA GLU A 83 46.68 34.42 30.63
C GLU A 83 45.14 34.31 30.60
N VAL A 84 44.43 35.41 30.86
CA VAL A 84 42.96 35.47 30.72
C VAL A 84 42.54 35.25 29.27
N ILE A 85 43.22 35.90 28.32
CA ILE A 85 42.93 35.72 26.89
C ILE A 85 43.10 34.25 26.50
N LYS A 86 44.19 33.58 26.92
CA LYS A 86 44.40 32.15 26.66
C LYS A 86 43.29 31.27 27.25
N ILE A 87 42.79 31.56 28.45
CA ILE A 87 41.67 30.80 29.04
C ILE A 87 40.41 30.96 28.19
N VAL A 88 40.10 32.18 27.75
CA VAL A 88 38.94 32.45 26.90
C VAL A 88 39.09 31.80 25.52
N GLU A 89 40.26 31.87 24.91
CA GLU A 89 40.56 31.20 23.64
C GLU A 89 40.40 29.68 23.74
N ASN A 90 40.92 29.06 24.81
CA ASN A 90 40.74 27.63 25.06
C ASN A 90 39.26 27.28 25.21
N TYR A 91 38.50 28.03 26.02
CA TYR A 91 37.06 27.81 26.19
C TYR A 91 36.29 28.01 24.88
N TYR A 92 36.68 28.99 24.07
CA TYR A 92 36.10 29.22 22.75
C TYR A 92 36.36 28.05 21.80
N GLU A 93 37.59 27.54 21.73
CA GLU A 93 37.91 26.40 20.86
C GLU A 93 37.23 25.11 21.35
N GLU A 94 37.18 24.84 22.67
CA GLU A 94 36.44 23.71 23.24
C GLU A 94 34.95 23.78 22.89
N THR A 95 34.30 24.92 23.14
CA THR A 95 32.89 25.10 22.82
C THR A 95 32.62 25.00 21.32
N LYS A 96 33.49 25.56 20.47
CA LYS A 96 33.40 25.45 19.01
C LYS A 96 33.48 24.00 18.52
N GLU A 97 34.35 23.18 19.11
CA GLU A 97 34.41 21.75 18.81
C GLU A 97 33.12 21.02 19.21
N GLU A 98 32.58 21.31 20.40
CA GLU A 98 31.30 20.74 20.85
C GLU A 98 30.15 21.14 19.93
N PHE A 99 30.05 22.42 19.57
CA PHE A 99 29.06 22.90 18.60
C PHE A 99 29.21 22.23 17.25
N SER A 100 30.43 22.01 16.76
CA SER A 100 30.67 21.27 15.50
C SER A 100 30.16 19.82 15.58
N LYS A 101 30.37 19.14 16.72
CA LYS A 101 29.87 17.78 16.95
C LYS A 101 28.35 17.76 16.99
N ILE A 102 27.73 18.68 17.72
CA ILE A 102 26.26 18.81 17.81
C ILE A 102 25.67 19.10 16.43
N PHE A 103 26.24 20.05 15.68
CA PHE A 103 25.77 20.41 14.35
C PHE A 103 25.74 19.20 13.41
N LYS A 104 26.83 18.40 13.38
CA LYS A 104 26.87 17.16 12.58
C LYS A 104 25.79 16.16 12.98
N ILE A 105 25.49 16.04 14.28
CA ILE A 105 24.43 15.15 14.78
C ILE A 105 23.05 15.65 14.33
N VAL A 106 22.81 16.96 14.42
CA VAL A 106 21.54 17.57 14.00
C VAL A 106 21.32 17.39 12.51
N THR A 107 22.31 17.74 11.67
CA THR A 107 22.22 17.56 10.20
C THR A 107 21.93 16.11 9.83
N LYS A 108 22.62 15.15 10.44
CA LYS A 108 22.38 13.72 10.20
C LYS A 108 20.95 13.30 10.61
N LYS A 109 20.41 13.87 11.68
CA LYS A 109 19.03 13.60 12.10
C LYS A 109 18.01 14.21 11.13
N GLU A 110 18.27 15.40 10.62
CA GLU A 110 17.42 16.05 9.61
C GLU A 110 17.39 15.23 8.31
N GLU A 111 18.53 14.74 7.83
CA GLU A 111 18.60 13.83 6.68
C GLU A 111 17.77 12.56 6.90
N ASN A 112 17.84 11.97 8.10
CA ASN A 112 17.04 10.79 8.44
C ASN A 112 15.53 11.09 8.49
N VAL A 113 15.14 12.28 8.96
CA VAL A 113 13.74 12.71 8.98
C VAL A 113 13.21 12.84 7.56
N LEU A 114 13.96 13.52 6.67
CA LEU A 114 13.59 13.66 5.26
C LEU A 114 13.45 12.30 4.57
N ALA A 115 14.40 11.38 4.81
CA ALA A 115 14.31 10.02 4.27
C ALA A 115 13.08 9.25 4.81
N ALA A 116 12.72 9.44 6.07
CA ALA A 116 11.53 8.83 6.66
C ALA A 116 10.23 9.42 6.08
N GLU A 117 10.20 10.72 5.80
CA GLU A 117 9.08 11.40 5.14
C GLU A 117 8.85 10.87 3.72
N GLU A 118 9.91 10.67 2.93
CA GLU A 118 9.81 10.10 1.58
C GLU A 118 9.24 8.66 1.61
N VAL A 119 9.71 7.84 2.54
CA VAL A 119 9.18 6.46 2.74
C VAL A 119 7.69 6.50 3.14
N LEU A 120 7.29 7.45 3.98
CA LEU A 120 5.91 7.62 4.40
C LEU A 120 5.01 8.03 3.22
N GLU A 121 5.46 8.97 2.39
CA GLU A 121 4.72 9.41 1.19
C GLU A 121 4.52 8.24 0.20
N HIS A 122 5.57 7.46 -0.05
CA HIS A 122 5.48 6.27 -0.89
C HIS A 122 4.50 5.24 -0.32
N ALA A 123 4.54 4.99 1.00
CA ALA A 123 3.61 4.07 1.66
C ALA A 123 2.15 4.56 1.55
N GLN A 124 1.90 5.86 1.70
CA GLN A 124 0.57 6.44 1.55
C GLN A 124 0.04 6.29 0.11
N SER A 125 0.87 6.56 -0.89
CA SER A 125 0.52 6.36 -2.30
C SER A 125 0.16 4.90 -2.59
N HIS A 126 0.94 3.95 -2.05
CA HIS A 126 0.67 2.53 -2.21
C HIS A 126 -0.64 2.09 -1.55
N VAL A 127 -0.98 2.63 -0.36
CA VAL A 127 -2.27 2.37 0.29
C VAL A 127 -3.45 2.83 -0.58
N LEU A 128 -3.36 4.03 -1.17
CA LEU A 128 -4.40 4.55 -2.07
C LEU A 128 -4.57 3.67 -3.31
N TYR A 129 -3.46 3.19 -3.89
CA TYR A 129 -3.48 2.24 -4.98
C TYR A 129 -4.22 0.95 -4.60
N CYS A 130 -3.85 0.32 -3.48
CA CYS A 130 -4.51 -0.91 -3.01
C CYS A 130 -6.01 -0.71 -2.71
N GLN A 131 -6.40 0.47 -2.20
CA GLN A 131 -7.82 0.80 -2.00
C GLN A 131 -8.61 0.86 -3.31
N LYS A 132 -8.01 1.41 -4.36
CA LYS A 132 -8.62 1.43 -5.70
C LYS A 132 -8.81 0.02 -6.25
N ASP A 133 -7.77 -0.81 -6.21
CA ASP A 133 -7.83 -2.21 -6.67
C ASP A 133 -8.87 -3.03 -5.90
N LEU A 134 -9.01 -2.80 -4.59
CA LEU A 134 -10.04 -3.43 -3.78
C LEU A 134 -11.45 -3.02 -4.22
N ASN A 135 -11.68 -1.73 -4.49
CA ASN A 135 -12.97 -1.24 -4.96
C ASN A 135 -13.33 -1.80 -6.34
N ASP A 136 -12.37 -1.88 -7.25
CA ASP A 136 -12.55 -2.48 -8.57
C ASP A 136 -12.91 -3.97 -8.44
N SER A 137 -12.22 -4.70 -7.55
CA SER A 137 -12.53 -6.11 -7.25
C SER A 137 -13.93 -6.29 -6.64
N ILE A 138 -14.37 -5.39 -5.75
CA ILE A 138 -15.73 -5.41 -5.20
C ILE A 138 -16.76 -5.25 -6.32
N ASN A 139 -16.54 -4.31 -7.25
CA ASN A 139 -17.41 -4.08 -8.39
C ASN A 139 -17.50 -5.32 -9.29
N ASP A 140 -16.38 -6.01 -9.53
CA ASP A 140 -16.33 -7.26 -10.30
C ASP A 140 -17.12 -8.40 -9.66
N VAL A 141 -17.01 -8.54 -8.34
CA VAL A 141 -17.81 -9.52 -7.59
C VAL A 141 -19.29 -9.20 -7.70
N GLN A 142 -19.68 -7.93 -7.60
CA GLN A 142 -21.08 -7.52 -7.76
C GLN A 142 -21.61 -7.81 -9.17
N ARG A 143 -20.83 -7.51 -10.22
CA ARG A 143 -21.17 -7.85 -11.61
C ARG A 143 -21.35 -9.36 -11.80
N SER A 144 -20.43 -10.15 -11.28
CA SER A 144 -20.48 -11.62 -11.33
C SER A 144 -21.70 -12.18 -10.60
N LYS A 145 -22.03 -11.63 -9.42
CA LYS A 145 -23.23 -12.00 -8.65
C LYS A 145 -24.51 -11.73 -9.43
N LYS A 146 -24.60 -10.60 -10.13
CA LYS A 146 -25.74 -10.27 -11.00
C LYS A 146 -25.87 -11.28 -12.14
N ALA A 147 -24.78 -11.58 -12.85
CA ALA A 147 -24.77 -12.57 -13.92
C ALA A 147 -25.19 -13.97 -13.45
N LEU A 148 -24.73 -14.42 -12.28
CA LEU A 148 -25.13 -15.69 -11.68
C LEU A 148 -26.63 -15.76 -11.39
N ASN A 149 -27.23 -14.67 -10.91
CA ASN A 149 -28.67 -14.60 -10.67
C ASN A 149 -29.48 -14.70 -11.97
N GLU A 150 -29.01 -14.06 -13.04
CA GLU A 150 -29.62 -14.15 -14.37
C GLU A 150 -29.55 -15.59 -14.92
N ILE A 151 -28.38 -16.24 -14.83
CA ILE A 151 -28.20 -17.66 -15.22
C ILE A 151 -29.15 -18.56 -14.41
N ARG A 152 -29.28 -18.33 -13.10
CA ARG A 152 -30.16 -19.12 -12.23
C ARG A 152 -31.63 -18.98 -12.64
N SER A 153 -32.06 -17.76 -12.98
CA SER A 153 -33.41 -17.49 -13.51
C SER A 153 -33.65 -18.19 -14.83
N THR A 154 -32.70 -18.10 -15.76
CA THR A 154 -32.78 -18.77 -17.07
C THR A 154 -32.81 -20.30 -16.94
N LYS A 155 -31.98 -20.87 -16.07
CA LYS A 155 -31.98 -22.31 -15.76
C LYS A 155 -33.34 -22.77 -15.22
N LYS A 156 -33.96 -21.98 -14.33
CA LYS A 156 -35.29 -22.27 -13.80
C LYS A 156 -36.34 -22.32 -14.92
N LYS A 157 -36.38 -21.30 -15.79
CA LYS A 157 -37.29 -21.25 -16.94
C LYS A 157 -37.06 -22.39 -17.93
N ALA A 158 -35.80 -22.72 -18.20
CA ALA A 158 -35.46 -23.84 -19.08
C ALA A 158 -35.96 -25.17 -18.50
N LYS A 159 -35.76 -25.40 -17.20
CA LYS A 159 -36.29 -26.58 -16.50
C LYS A 159 -37.81 -26.67 -16.62
N GLU A 160 -38.52 -25.59 -16.37
CA GLU A 160 -39.99 -25.54 -16.50
C GLU A 160 -40.46 -25.89 -17.93
N ARG A 161 -39.74 -25.41 -18.96
CA ARG A 161 -40.01 -25.76 -20.37
C ARG A 161 -39.74 -27.23 -20.66
N PHE A 162 -38.63 -27.79 -20.17
CA PHE A 162 -38.33 -29.21 -20.32
C PHE A 162 -39.35 -30.10 -19.62
N ASP A 163 -39.76 -29.73 -18.41
CA ASP A 163 -40.78 -30.45 -17.65
C ASP A 163 -42.14 -30.42 -18.38
N PHE A 164 -42.48 -29.30 -19.05
CA PHE A 164 -43.65 -29.21 -19.91
C PHE A 164 -43.55 -30.15 -21.12
N LEU A 165 -42.46 -30.08 -21.90
CA LEU A 165 -42.24 -30.95 -23.05
C LEU A 165 -42.29 -32.43 -22.67
N ARG A 166 -41.67 -32.80 -21.55
CA ARG A 166 -41.70 -34.18 -21.04
C ARG A 166 -43.11 -34.69 -20.77
N ARG A 167 -44.03 -33.82 -20.35
CA ARG A 167 -45.45 -34.18 -20.12
C ARG A 167 -46.26 -34.17 -21.40
N SER A 168 -45.94 -33.29 -22.34
CA SER A 168 -46.71 -33.09 -23.58
C SER A 168 -46.34 -34.06 -24.70
N VAL A 169 -45.13 -34.60 -24.70
CA VAL A 169 -44.76 -35.65 -25.65
C VAL A 169 -45.39 -36.96 -25.15
N PRO A 170 -46.36 -37.55 -25.88
CA PRO A 170 -46.81 -38.89 -25.54
C PRO A 170 -45.58 -39.79 -25.56
N VAL A 171 -45.38 -40.56 -24.49
CA VAL A 171 -44.40 -41.64 -24.50
C VAL A 171 -44.85 -42.55 -25.63
N ILE A 172 -44.28 -42.37 -26.82
CA ILE A 172 -44.32 -43.37 -27.86
C ILE A 172 -43.59 -44.52 -27.19
N LYS A 173 -44.35 -45.45 -26.60
CA LYS A 173 -43.88 -46.80 -26.36
C LYS A 173 -43.69 -47.38 -27.76
N ASP A 174 -42.64 -46.92 -28.43
CA ASP A 174 -42.01 -47.74 -29.44
C ASP A 174 -41.59 -48.95 -28.61
N GLU A 175 -42.36 -50.02 -28.73
CA GLU A 175 -41.77 -51.35 -28.74
C GLU A 175 -40.69 -51.29 -29.82
N ILE A 176 -39.53 -50.71 -29.47
CA ILE A 176 -38.32 -50.81 -30.28
C ILE A 176 -38.19 -52.31 -30.42
N ASP A 177 -38.46 -52.79 -31.63
CA ASP A 177 -38.56 -54.20 -31.92
C ASP A 177 -37.17 -54.80 -31.68
N ARG A 178 -36.94 -55.23 -30.43
CA ARG A 178 -35.69 -55.80 -29.94
C ARG A 178 -35.38 -57.12 -30.64
N SER A 179 -36.30 -57.59 -31.50
CA SER A 179 -36.12 -58.75 -32.34
C SER A 179 -35.29 -58.48 -33.59
N SER A 180 -34.77 -57.27 -33.84
CA SER A 180 -33.96 -56.99 -35.04
C SER A 180 -32.59 -56.38 -34.75
N CYS A 181 -31.64 -56.64 -35.66
CA CYS A 181 -30.31 -56.06 -35.62
C CYS A 181 -30.33 -54.62 -36.15
N THR A 182 -29.78 -53.67 -35.40
CA THR A 182 -29.72 -52.26 -35.80
C THR A 182 -28.68 -51.94 -36.87
N ILE A 183 -27.81 -52.89 -37.22
CA ILE A 183 -26.80 -52.73 -38.29
C ILE A 183 -27.38 -53.19 -39.64
N CYS A 184 -27.91 -54.42 -39.69
CA CYS A 184 -28.40 -55.01 -40.94
C CYS A 184 -29.93 -55.04 -41.08
N PHE A 185 -30.67 -54.59 -40.05
CA PHE A 185 -32.13 -54.55 -39.97
C PHE A 185 -32.84 -55.90 -40.13
N LYS A 186 -32.10 -57.01 -40.05
CA LYS A 186 -32.68 -58.36 -40.07
C LYS A 186 -33.23 -58.72 -38.69
N ILE A 187 -34.38 -59.39 -38.69
CA ILE A 187 -34.95 -60.01 -37.49
C ILE A 187 -34.04 -61.17 -37.07
N TYR A 188 -33.75 -61.28 -35.78
CA TYR A 188 -33.04 -62.40 -35.17
C TYR A 188 -33.88 -63.67 -35.35
N ALA A 189 -33.43 -64.52 -36.26
CA ALA A 189 -34.03 -65.81 -36.58
C ALA A 189 -32.91 -66.86 -36.68
N SER A 190 -33.24 -68.08 -37.13
CA SER A 190 -32.28 -69.20 -37.21
C SER A 190 -31.02 -68.88 -38.04
N ASP A 191 -31.10 -67.93 -38.96
CA ASP A 191 -30.02 -67.48 -39.85
C ASP A 191 -29.29 -66.20 -39.38
N CYS A 192 -29.78 -65.51 -38.34
CA CYS A 192 -29.13 -64.32 -37.74
C CYS A 192 -28.99 -64.49 -36.22
N GLN A 193 -27.86 -65.07 -35.80
CA GLN A 193 -27.52 -65.29 -34.40
C GLN A 193 -27.43 -63.96 -33.63
N GLU A 194 -28.37 -63.72 -32.71
CA GLU A 194 -28.33 -62.58 -31.79
C GLU A 194 -27.10 -62.69 -30.87
N SER A 195 -26.40 -61.58 -30.68
CA SER A 195 -25.26 -61.49 -29.78
C SER A 195 -25.25 -60.14 -29.07
N ALA A 196 -24.79 -60.11 -27.82
CA ALA A 196 -24.59 -58.91 -27.04
C ALA A 196 -23.10 -58.67 -26.78
N ILE A 197 -22.70 -57.41 -26.69
CA ILE A 197 -21.35 -57.02 -26.26
C ILE A 197 -21.36 -56.52 -24.81
N SER A 198 -20.18 -56.25 -24.23
CA SER A 198 -20.02 -55.84 -22.82
C SER A 198 -20.87 -54.65 -22.38
N CYS A 199 -21.21 -53.72 -23.29
CA CYS A 199 -22.08 -52.59 -23.00
C CYS A 199 -23.58 -52.92 -23.01
N GLY A 200 -23.96 -54.17 -23.29
CA GLY A 200 -25.34 -54.66 -23.26
C GLY A 200 -26.17 -54.43 -24.54
N HIS A 201 -25.60 -53.80 -25.57
CA HIS A 201 -26.26 -53.63 -26.87
C HIS A 201 -26.20 -54.92 -27.70
N ARG A 202 -27.26 -55.17 -28.49
CA ARG A 202 -27.51 -56.43 -29.22
C ARG A 202 -27.41 -56.22 -30.73
N PHE A 203 -26.73 -57.14 -31.40
CA PHE A 203 -26.50 -57.14 -32.85
C PHE A 203 -26.39 -58.57 -33.38
N CYS A 204 -26.43 -58.78 -34.70
CA CYS A 204 -26.08 -60.09 -35.25
C CYS A 204 -24.57 -60.33 -35.11
N LEU A 205 -24.19 -61.58 -34.83
CA LEU A 205 -22.80 -61.99 -34.66
C LEU A 205 -21.94 -61.60 -35.88
N SER A 206 -22.43 -61.85 -37.09
CA SER A 206 -21.72 -61.51 -38.34
C SER A 206 -21.41 -60.01 -38.42
N CYS A 207 -22.39 -59.16 -38.10
CA CYS A 207 -22.21 -57.72 -38.11
C CYS A 207 -21.12 -57.28 -37.13
N LEU A 208 -21.07 -57.85 -35.92
CA LEU A 208 -20.00 -57.53 -34.95
C LEU A 208 -18.62 -57.99 -35.42
N MET A 209 -18.54 -59.13 -36.11
CA MET A 209 -17.29 -59.66 -36.65
C MET A 209 -16.76 -58.85 -37.82
N GLU A 210 -17.65 -58.32 -38.67
CA GLU A 210 -17.33 -57.54 -39.87
C GLU A 210 -16.97 -56.07 -39.59
N LEU A 211 -17.25 -55.55 -38.38
CA LEU A 211 -16.83 -54.19 -38.01
C LEU A 211 -15.31 -54.03 -38.09
N GLU A 212 -14.85 -53.03 -38.84
CA GLU A 212 -13.43 -52.65 -38.97
C GLU A 212 -12.85 -52.27 -37.60
N GLU A 213 -13.58 -51.45 -36.85
CA GLU A 213 -13.26 -51.09 -35.47
C GLU A 213 -14.18 -51.81 -34.50
N LYS A 214 -13.62 -52.43 -33.45
CA LYS A 214 -14.41 -53.11 -32.41
C LYS A 214 -15.00 -52.11 -31.41
N THR A 215 -15.88 -51.25 -31.90
CA THR A 215 -16.62 -50.24 -31.13
C THR A 215 -18.12 -50.43 -31.31
N CYS A 216 -18.88 -50.27 -30.22
CA CYS A 216 -20.33 -50.42 -30.24
C CYS A 216 -20.99 -49.37 -31.15
N PRO A 217 -21.78 -49.74 -32.17
CA PRO A 217 -22.44 -48.76 -33.04
C PRO A 217 -23.45 -47.84 -32.32
N THR A 218 -23.95 -48.24 -31.14
CA THR A 218 -24.95 -47.46 -30.39
C THR A 218 -24.34 -46.51 -29.37
N CYS A 219 -23.31 -46.92 -28.64
CA CYS A 219 -22.73 -46.13 -27.54
C CYS A 219 -21.21 -45.90 -27.65
N GLN A 220 -20.59 -46.37 -28.73
CA GLN A 220 -19.16 -46.20 -29.05
C GLN A 220 -18.18 -46.82 -28.05
N SER A 221 -18.66 -47.63 -27.10
CA SER A 221 -17.80 -48.36 -26.18
C SER A 221 -16.98 -49.42 -26.94
N ALA A 222 -15.67 -49.43 -26.73
CA ALA A 222 -14.79 -50.45 -27.29
C ALA A 222 -15.09 -51.83 -26.71
N PHE A 223 -14.95 -52.87 -27.53
CA PHE A 223 -15.09 -54.26 -27.14
C PHE A 223 -14.03 -55.13 -27.84
N THR A 224 -13.85 -56.36 -27.37
CA THR A 224 -12.97 -57.37 -27.96
C THR A 224 -13.81 -58.55 -28.45
N VAL A 225 -13.26 -59.40 -29.32
CA VAL A 225 -14.02 -60.52 -29.90
C VAL A 225 -14.46 -61.50 -28.82
N GLU A 226 -13.67 -61.66 -27.77
CA GLU A 226 -13.94 -62.46 -26.57
C GLU A 226 -15.10 -61.91 -25.74
N GLN A 227 -15.43 -60.62 -25.90
CA GLN A 227 -16.53 -59.94 -25.22
C GLN A 227 -17.84 -59.98 -26.01
N ILE A 228 -17.93 -60.81 -27.05
CA ILE A 228 -19.17 -61.06 -27.80
C ILE A 228 -19.88 -62.29 -27.22
N TYR A 229 -21.01 -62.06 -26.56
CA TYR A 229 -21.84 -63.09 -25.95
C TYR A 229 -22.98 -63.47 -26.88
N LYS A 230 -22.97 -64.71 -27.39
CA LYS A 230 -24.09 -65.25 -28.17
C LYS A 230 -25.30 -65.45 -27.24
N LEU A 231 -26.45 -64.92 -27.63
CA LEU A 231 -27.69 -65.09 -26.88
C LEU A 231 -28.42 -66.33 -27.41
N ILE A 232 -28.90 -67.18 -26.49
CA ILE A 232 -29.63 -68.42 -26.81
C ILE A 232 -31.09 -68.09 -27.12
#